data_AF-A0A534VP22-F1
#
_entry.id   AF-A0A534VP22-F1
#
_cell.length_a   1.000
_cell.length_b   1.000
_cell.length_c   1.000
_cell.angle_alpha   90.00
_cell.angle_beta   90.00
_cell.angle_gamma   90.00
#
_symmetry.space_group_name_H-M   'P 1'
#
loop_
_entity.id
_entity.type
_entity.pdbx_description
1 polymer ?
#
loop_
_entity_poly.entity_id
_entity_poly.type
_entity_poly.pdbx_seq_one_letter_code
_entity_poly.pdbx_strand_id
1 'polypeptide(L)'
;MSRGLPLAIIMRFFAYIMPAFLEVTVPMAMLLAILIAFGRLSADSEMVALRSSGLSLYQLMPPVAIFVALATSATAGIALYARPWGNRSLKAALYDIARTRASAGLKPAVFNDDF
;
A
#
# COMPACT_ATOMS: atom_id res chain seq x y z
N MET A 1 -28.01 -22.10 -1.39
CA MET A 1 -27.18 -21.87 -2.59
C MET A 1 -26.45 -20.53 -2.42
N SER A 2 -25.11 -20.60 -2.32
CA SER A 2 -24.15 -19.49 -2.53
C SER A 2 -24.53 -18.08 -2.06
N ARG A 3 -24.74 -17.84 -0.76
CA ARG A 3 -24.61 -16.47 -0.22
C ARG A 3 -23.15 -16.12 -0.02
N GLY A 4 -22.38 -16.15 -1.11
CA GLY A 4 -21.12 -15.44 -1.17
C GLY A 4 -21.40 -13.98 -0.86
N LEU A 5 -20.55 -13.34 -0.05
CA LEU A 5 -20.63 -11.91 0.19
C LEU A 5 -20.79 -11.21 -1.17
N PRO A 6 -21.77 -10.31 -1.34
CA PRO A 6 -21.96 -9.56 -2.58
C PRO A 6 -20.60 -9.05 -3.09
N LEU A 7 -20.34 -9.21 -4.39
CA LEU A 7 -19.06 -8.80 -5.00
C LEU A 7 -18.64 -7.38 -4.60
N ALA A 8 -19.62 -6.49 -4.45
CA ALA A 8 -19.45 -5.13 -3.96
C ALA A 8 -18.78 -5.04 -2.57
N ILE A 9 -19.09 -5.95 -1.64
CA ILE A 9 -18.47 -6.01 -0.32
C ILE A 9 -17.02 -6.45 -0.45
N ILE A 10 -16.75 -7.47 -1.27
CA ILE A 10 -15.37 -7.96 -1.51
C ILE A 10 -14.50 -6.82 -2.05
N MET A 11 -14.96 -6.13 -3.11
CA MET A 11 -14.27 -4.99 -3.69
C MET A 11 -14.00 -3.88 -2.67
N ARG A 12 -14.94 -3.62 -1.77
CA ARG A 12 -14.81 -2.61 -0.72
C ARG A 12 -13.76 -3.00 0.33
N PHE A 13 -13.68 -4.28 0.69
CA PHE A 13 -12.62 -4.80 1.55
C PHE A 13 -11.24 -4.68 0.90
N PHE A 14 -11.11 -5.03 -0.39
CA PHE A 14 -9.88 -4.80 -1.14
C PHE A 14 -9.47 -3.33 -1.09
N ALA A 15 -10.41 -2.41 -1.35
CA ALA A 15 -10.14 -0.97 -1.29
C ALA A 15 -9.68 -0.49 0.11
N TYR A 16 -10.15 -1.10 1.21
CA TYR A 16 -9.70 -0.76 2.56
C TYR A 16 -8.31 -1.29 2.91
N ILE A 17 -7.88 -2.38 2.29
CA ILE A 17 -6.56 -2.98 2.51
C ILE A 17 -5.51 -2.33 1.59
N MET A 18 -5.91 -1.83 0.42
CA MET A 18 -5.02 -1.17 -0.56
C MET A 18 -4.04 -0.13 0.03
N PRO A 19 -4.46 0.79 0.91
CA PRO A 19 -3.53 1.77 1.50
C PRO A 19 -2.35 1.13 2.23
N ALA A 20 -2.56 0.01 2.91
CA ALA A 20 -1.49 -0.68 3.64
C ALA A 20 -0.47 -1.33 2.70
N PHE A 21 -0.92 -1.83 1.54
CA PHE A 21 -0.01 -2.34 0.52
C PHE A 21 0.81 -1.20 -0.10
N LEU A 22 0.14 -0.11 -0.51
CA LEU A 22 0.81 1.03 -1.14
C LEU A 22 1.86 1.68 -0.23
N GLU A 23 1.61 1.74 1.09
CA GLU A 23 2.57 2.25 2.08
C GLU A 23 3.94 1.56 1.99
N VAL A 24 3.97 0.26 1.67
CA VAL A 24 5.22 -0.51 1.56
C VAL A 24 5.69 -0.60 0.10
N THR A 25 4.77 -0.76 -0.86
CA THR A 25 5.12 -0.94 -2.27
C THR A 25 5.74 0.30 -2.88
N VAL A 26 5.31 1.50 -2.50
CA VAL A 26 5.85 2.77 -3.03
C VAL A 26 7.36 2.91 -2.75
N PRO A 27 7.86 2.82 -1.50
CA PRO A 27 9.29 2.93 -1.25
C PRO A 27 10.10 1.78 -1.87
N MET A 28 9.56 0.56 -1.93
CA MET A 28 10.24 -0.56 -2.60
C MET A 28 10.39 -0.32 -4.11
N ALA A 29 9.32 0.10 -4.79
CA ALA A 29 9.34 0.42 -6.22
C ALA A 29 10.28 1.60 -6.51
N MET A 30 10.35 2.58 -5.62
CA MET A 30 11.26 3.71 -5.73
C MET A 30 12.72 3.28 -5.70
N LEU A 31 13.12 2.41 -4.76
CA LEU A 31 14.48 1.86 -4.71
C LEU A 31 14.83 1.11 -6.00
N LEU A 32 13.90 0.29 -6.50
CA LEU A 32 14.09 -0.45 -7.74
C LEU A 32 14.23 0.51 -8.95
N ALA A 33 13.39 1.54 -9.02
CA ALA A 33 13.45 2.53 -10.09
C ALA A 33 14.79 3.27 -10.11
N ILE A 34 15.30 3.67 -8.95
CA ILE A 34 16.62 4.29 -8.80
C ILE A 34 17.72 3.32 -9.26
N LEU A 35 17.67 2.07 -8.80
CA LEU A 35 18.66 1.06 -9.17
C LEU A 35 18.67 0.79 -10.68
N ILE A 36 17.51 0.67 -11.31
CA ILE A 36 17.39 0.47 -12.75
C ILE A 36 17.89 1.70 -13.51
N ALA A 37 17.52 2.91 -13.07
CA ALA A 37 17.95 4.15 -13.73
C ALA A 37 19.47 4.31 -13.72
N PHE A 38 20.11 4.16 -12.55
CA PHE A 38 21.57 4.21 -12.44
C PHE A 38 22.24 3.00 -13.11
N GLY A 39 21.61 1.83 -13.07
CA GLY A 39 22.09 0.63 -13.75
C GLY A 39 22.18 0.83 -15.26
N ARG A 40 21.15 1.46 -15.87
CA ARG A 40 21.16 1.84 -17.29
C ARG A 40 22.22 2.89 -17.60
N LEU A 41 22.30 3.95 -16.79
CA LEU A 41 23.31 5.02 -16.93
C LEU A 41 24.75 4.47 -16.85
N SER A 42 24.96 3.42 -16.05
CA SER A 42 26.23 2.71 -15.97
C SER A 42 26.48 1.81 -17.18
N ALA A 43 25.47 1.06 -17.62
CA ALA A 43 25.57 0.12 -18.75
C ALA A 43 25.83 0.85 -20.07
N ASP A 44 25.18 2.00 -20.26
CA ASP A 44 25.34 2.86 -21.43
C ASP A 44 26.63 3.71 -21.36
N SER A 45 27.49 3.47 -20.34
CA SER A 45 28.74 4.21 -20.07
C SER A 45 28.57 5.73 -19.92
N GLU A 46 27.33 6.22 -19.78
CA GLU A 46 27.03 7.64 -19.59
C GLU A 46 27.62 8.18 -18.27
N MET A 47 27.63 7.38 -17.21
CA MET A 47 28.32 7.74 -15.96
C MET A 47 29.84 7.94 -16.14
N VAL A 48 30.47 7.14 -17.01
CA VAL A 48 31.91 7.24 -17.31
C VAL A 48 32.16 8.46 -18.20
N ALA A 49 31.31 8.71 -19.18
CA ALA A 49 31.37 9.88 -20.05
C ALA A 49 31.21 11.20 -19.29
N LEU A 50 30.26 11.26 -18.33
CA LEU A 50 30.10 12.43 -17.47
C LEU A 50 31.35 12.70 -16.63
N ARG A 51 31.92 11.64 -16.02
CA ARG A 51 33.16 11.76 -15.23
C ARG A 51 34.36 12.16 -16.08
N SER A 52 34.52 11.64 -17.29
CA SER A 52 35.62 12.00 -18.20
C SER A 52 35.50 13.41 -18.75
N SER A 53 34.27 13.94 -18.81
CA SER A 53 33.96 15.33 -19.16
C SER A 53 34.25 16.33 -18.02
N GLY A 54 34.77 15.86 -16.88
CA GLY A 54 35.05 16.67 -15.70
C GLY A 54 33.80 16.98 -14.84
N LEU A 55 32.64 16.41 -15.18
CA LEU A 55 31.42 16.56 -14.39
C LEU A 55 31.41 15.57 -13.24
N SER A 56 31.14 16.10 -12.05
CA SER A 56 31.04 15.29 -10.84
C SER A 56 29.69 14.58 -10.77
N LEU A 57 29.69 13.30 -10.36
CA LEU A 57 28.47 12.52 -10.14
C LEU A 57 27.50 13.18 -9.14
N TYR A 58 28.01 14.06 -8.27
CA TYR A 58 27.19 14.83 -7.33
C TYR A 58 26.17 15.74 -8.04
N GLN A 59 26.40 16.12 -9.30
CA GLN A 59 25.43 16.89 -10.09
C GLN A 59 24.19 16.08 -10.50
N LEU A 60 24.22 14.75 -10.38
CA LEU A 60 23.05 13.88 -10.58
C LEU A 60 22.20 13.73 -9.30
N MET A 61 22.68 14.23 -8.15
CA MET A 61 21.92 14.15 -6.90
C MET A 61 20.64 15.00 -6.88
N PRO A 62 20.59 16.24 -7.41
CA PRO A 62 19.39 17.07 -7.37
C PRO A 62 18.13 16.42 -7.99
N PRO A 63 18.16 15.85 -9.22
CA PRO A 63 16.97 15.22 -9.79
C PRO A 63 16.53 13.99 -8.99
N VAL A 64 17.48 13.21 -8.47
CA VAL A 64 17.18 12.05 -7.61
C VAL A 64 16.58 12.49 -6.28
N ALA A 65 17.10 13.56 -5.67
CA ALA A 65 16.59 14.10 -4.41
C ALA A 65 15.15 14.61 -4.55
N ILE A 66 14.82 15.27 -5.67
CA ILE A 66 13.44 15.69 -5.96
C ILE A 66 12.53 14.46 -6.09
N PHE A 67 12.95 13.44 -6.83
CA PHE A 67 12.18 12.20 -6.98
C PHE A 67 11.95 11.50 -5.63
N VAL A 68 13.00 11.39 -4.80
CA VAL A 68 12.94 10.85 -3.44
C VAL A 68 11.98 11.64 -2.56
N ALA A 69 12.07 12.97 -2.61
CA ALA A 69 11.22 13.84 -1.82
C ALA A 69 9.74 13.65 -2.19
N LEU A 70 9.42 13.60 -3.49
CA LEU A 70 8.05 13.37 -3.97
C LEU A 70 7.49 12.01 -3.54
N ALA A 71 8.26 10.94 -3.72
CA ALA A 71 7.86 9.60 -3.30
C ALA A 71 7.70 9.49 -1.78
N THR A 72 8.57 10.15 -1.02
CA THR A 72 8.49 10.22 0.44
C THR A 72 7.23 10.97 0.89
N SER A 73 6.94 12.14 0.28
CA SER A 73 5.72 12.90 0.56
C SER A 73 4.46 12.10 0.24
N ALA A 74 4.44 11.37 -0.88
CA ALA A 74 3.34 10.48 -1.23
C ALA A 74 3.15 9.35 -0.20
N THR A 75 4.25 8.70 0.19
CA THR A 75 4.23 7.63 1.20
C THR A 75 3.77 8.14 2.56
N ALA A 76 4.25 9.32 2.98
CA ALA A 76 3.80 9.99 4.21
C ALA A 76 2.30 10.32 4.17
N GLY A 77 1.80 10.81 3.02
CA GLY A 77 0.36 11.03 2.84
C GLY A 77 -0.47 9.75 2.98
N ILE A 78 0.01 8.64 2.43
CA ILE A 78 -0.63 7.33 2.58
C ILE A 78 -0.62 6.89 4.05
N ALA A 79 0.53 6.98 4.72
CA ALA A 79 0.70 6.54 6.11
C ALA A 79 -0.15 7.37 7.10
N LEU A 80 -0.19 8.69 6.92
CA LEU A 80 -0.86 9.62 7.85
C LEU A 80 -2.38 9.67 7.64
N TYR A 81 -2.88 9.50 6.42
CA TYR A 81 -4.31 9.65 6.12
C TYR A 81 -4.94 8.36 5.60
N ALA A 82 -4.40 7.77 4.54
CA ALA A 82 -5.04 6.65 3.85
C ALA A 82 -5.04 5.37 4.70
N ARG A 83 -3.94 5.07 5.39
CA ARG A 83 -3.79 3.89 6.23
C ARG A 83 -4.69 3.88 7.46
N PRO A 84 -4.79 4.95 8.28
CA PRO A 84 -5.76 4.97 9.38
C PRO A 84 -7.20 4.95 8.88
N TRP A 85 -7.51 5.61 7.76
CA TRP A 85 -8.84 5.54 7.15
C TRP A 85 -9.22 4.11 6.71
N GLY A 86 -8.31 3.41 6.02
CA GLY A 86 -8.52 2.03 5.57
C GLY A 86 -8.69 1.07 6.76
N ASN A 87 -7.82 1.17 7.76
CA ASN A 87 -7.89 0.30 8.94
C ASN A 87 -9.15 0.53 9.78
N ARG A 88 -9.58 1.79 9.94
CA ARG A 88 -10.84 2.12 10.63
C ARG A 88 -12.04 1.56 9.88
N SER A 89 -12.10 1.75 8.56
CA SER A 89 -13.20 1.29 7.72
C SER A 89 -13.26 -0.24 7.65
N LEU A 90 -12.11 -0.91 7.60
CA LEU A 90 -12.01 -2.36 7.65
C LEU A 90 -12.53 -2.91 9.00
N LYS A 91 -12.10 -2.34 10.12
CA LYS A 91 -12.57 -2.73 11.45
C LYS A 91 -14.07 -2.51 11.62
N ALA A 92 -14.60 -1.38 11.14
CA ALA A 92 -16.03 -1.10 11.18
C ALA A 92 -16.83 -2.12 10.35
N ALA A 93 -16.41 -2.38 9.11
CA ALA A 93 -17.06 -3.36 8.25
C ALA A 93 -17.03 -4.79 8.83
N LEU A 94 -15.92 -5.18 9.48
CA LEU A 94 -15.82 -6.46 10.18
C LEU A 94 -16.75 -6.53 11.39
N TYR A 95 -16.85 -5.45 12.17
CA TYR A 95 -17.77 -5.35 13.30
C TYR A 95 -19.23 -5.49 12.88
N ASP A 96 -19.63 -4.81 11.80
CA ASP A 96 -21.00 -4.88 11.27
C ASP A 96 -21.36 -6.28 10.79
N ILE A 97 -20.43 -6.97 10.12
CA ILE A 97 -20.64 -8.36 9.67
C ILE A 97 -20.69 -9.31 10.88
N ALA A 98 -19.78 -9.16 11.84
CA ALA A 98 -19.75 -9.97 13.05
C ALA A 98 -21.06 -9.82 13.84
N ARG A 99 -21.56 -8.58 13.99
CA ARG A 99 -22.83 -8.29 14.65
C ARG A 99 -24.00 -8.88 13.88
N THR A 100 -24.06 -8.70 12.56
CA THR A 100 -25.14 -9.22 11.71
C THR A 100 -25.20 -10.75 11.75
N ARG A 101 -24.04 -11.42 11.71
CA ARG A 101 -23.94 -12.88 11.85
C ARG A 101 -24.27 -13.36 13.27
N ALA A 102 -23.87 -12.62 14.31
CA ALA A 102 -24.24 -12.93 15.70
C ALA A 102 -25.76 -12.81 15.92
N SER A 103 -26.40 -11.75 15.42
CA SER A 103 -27.86 -11.60 15.47
C SER A 103 -28.61 -12.62 14.60
N ALA A 104 -28.00 -13.11 13.51
CA ALA A 104 -28.55 -14.20 12.71
C ALA A 104 -28.28 -15.60 13.32
N GLY A 105 -27.31 -15.70 14.24
CA GLY A 105 -26.95 -16.91 14.98
C GLY A 105 -27.75 -17.11 16.27
N LEU A 106 -28.33 -16.05 16.82
CA LEU A 106 -29.31 -16.14 17.90
C LEU A 106 -30.65 -16.64 17.34
N LYS A 107 -30.83 -17.96 17.25
CA LYS A 107 -32.17 -18.55 17.20
C LYS A 107 -32.88 -18.20 18.52
N PRO A 108 -34.03 -17.50 18.50
CA PRO A 108 -34.82 -17.32 19.70
C PRO A 108 -35.27 -18.70 20.21
N ALA A 109 -35.00 -19.00 21.48
CA ALA A 109 -35.55 -20.13 22.25
C ALA A 109 -34.98 -21.56 22.02
N VAL A 110 -33.66 -21.73 21.88
CA VAL A 110 -33.03 -23.02 22.26
C VAL A 110 -31.90 -22.73 23.25
N PHE A 111 -32.19 -22.91 24.53
CA PHE A 111 -31.17 -22.97 25.58
C PHE A 111 -30.33 -24.21 25.33
N ASN A 112 -29.01 -24.07 25.39
CA ASN A 112 -28.08 -25.19 25.29
C ASN A 112 -28.01 -25.87 26.65
N ASP A 113 -28.87 -26.87 26.87
CA ASP A 113 -28.79 -27.77 28.02
C ASP A 113 -27.77 -28.88 27.72
N ASP A 114 -26.49 -28.54 27.78
CA ASP A 114 -25.41 -29.52 27.94
C ASP A 114 -24.43 -28.94 28.97
N PHE A 115 -24.68 -29.29 30.23
CA PHE A 115 -23.66 -29.37 31.28
C PHE A 115 -23.09 -30.79 31.30
#